data_AF-A0A1B6L1A1-F1
#
_entry.id   AF-A0A1B6L1A1-F1
#
_cell.length_a   1.000
_cell.length_b   1.000
_cell.length_c   1.000
_cell.angle_alpha   90.00
_cell.angle_beta   90.00
_cell.angle_gamma   90.00
#
_symmetry.space_group_name_H-M   'P 1'
#
loop_
_entity.id
_entity.type
_entity.pdbx_description
1 polymer ?
#
loop_
_entity_poly.entity_id
_entity_poly.type
_entity_poly.pdbx_seq_one_letter_code
_entity_poly.pdbx_strand_id
1 'polypeptide(L)'
;MSTSESSNIRSKRPADSAFKQQRLPAWQPILTAGTVLPTFFIVGITFIPIGIGLLYFSEGVGEKSIDYTECLSVEKPNLRCADVVTSNNSNAVCTCRMPFTLETALDGTVYMYYGLTNFYQNHRRYVKSRDDFQLLGQLSDNPSTDCDPFRTVNNKPIAPCGAIANSLFSDVLTITANDQFKNVPLLRTDIAWPSDKDVKFRNPPIPT
;
A
#
# COMPACT_ATOMS: atom_id res chain seq x y z
N MET A 1 66.82 -18.17 42.52
CA MET A 1 65.44 -17.97 42.04
C MET A 1 65.54 -17.11 40.80
N SER A 2 65.66 -17.75 39.63
CA SER A 2 65.84 -17.07 38.35
C SER A 2 64.79 -17.61 37.40
N THR A 3 63.77 -16.79 37.21
CA THR A 3 62.73 -16.86 36.19
C THR A 3 63.36 -16.93 34.80
N SER A 4 63.16 -18.04 34.09
CA SER A 4 63.49 -18.13 32.67
C SER A 4 62.32 -17.56 31.86
N GLU A 5 62.50 -16.33 31.40
CA GLU A 5 61.62 -15.67 30.42
C GLU A 5 61.54 -16.51 29.14
N SER A 6 60.35 -16.99 28.80
CA SER A 6 60.07 -17.61 27.50
C SER A 6 60.05 -16.50 26.44
N SER A 7 61.13 -16.39 25.67
CA SER A 7 61.22 -15.49 24.51
C SER A 7 60.05 -15.75 23.54
N ASN A 8 59.16 -14.76 23.41
CA ASN A 8 58.00 -14.82 22.54
C ASN A 8 58.45 -14.62 21.09
N ILE A 9 58.86 -15.71 20.42
CA ILE A 9 59.29 -15.66 19.01
C ILE A 9 58.06 -15.29 18.16
N ARG A 10 58.01 -14.06 17.65
CA ARG A 10 56.99 -13.62 16.69
C ARG A 10 57.15 -14.40 15.38
N SER A 11 56.49 -15.54 15.29
CA SER A 11 56.37 -16.30 14.06
C SER A 11 55.53 -15.52 13.05
N LYS A 12 56.07 -15.30 11.85
CA LYS A 12 55.33 -14.73 10.72
C LYS A 12 54.46 -15.78 9.99
N ARG A 13 54.42 -17.02 10.49
CA ARG A 13 53.65 -18.09 9.86
C ARG A 13 52.15 -17.85 10.12
N PRO A 14 51.31 -17.87 9.07
CA PRO A 14 49.88 -17.76 9.25
C PRO A 14 49.36 -18.93 10.10
N ALA A 15 48.33 -18.67 10.90
CA ALA A 15 47.82 -19.68 11.83
C ALA A 15 47.13 -20.83 11.08
N ASP A 16 47.47 -22.05 11.50
CA ASP A 16 47.03 -23.32 10.91
C ASP A 16 45.63 -23.69 11.42
N SER A 17 44.61 -23.01 10.90
CA SER A 17 43.20 -23.27 11.21
C SER A 17 42.43 -23.52 9.92
N ALA A 18 41.41 -24.38 9.97
CA ALA A 18 40.61 -24.73 8.80
C ALA A 18 40.01 -23.49 8.09
N PHE A 19 39.64 -22.46 8.84
CA PHE A 19 39.17 -21.19 8.29
C PHE A 19 40.29 -20.42 7.56
N LYS A 20 41.43 -20.18 8.22
CA LYS A 20 42.54 -19.40 7.61
C LYS A 20 43.24 -20.15 6.47
N GLN A 21 43.14 -21.48 6.44
CA GLN A 21 43.65 -22.32 5.36
C GLN A 21 42.61 -22.63 4.28
N GLN A 22 41.38 -22.12 4.41
CA GLN A 22 40.28 -22.36 3.46
C GLN A 22 39.97 -23.85 3.24
N ARG A 23 40.06 -24.65 4.32
CA ARG A 23 39.78 -26.10 4.35
C ARG A 23 38.49 -26.42 5.12
N LEU A 24 37.58 -25.46 5.23
CA LEU A 24 36.26 -25.74 5.80
C LEU A 24 35.52 -26.74 4.92
N PRO A 25 34.73 -27.66 5.51
CA PRO A 25 33.91 -28.57 4.74
C PRO A 25 32.93 -27.74 3.89
N ALA A 26 33.01 -27.93 2.59
CA ALA A 26 32.14 -27.27 1.63
C ALA A 26 31.36 -28.32 0.86
N TRP A 27 30.07 -28.09 0.69
CA TRP A 27 29.28 -28.83 -0.29
C TRP A 27 29.43 -28.14 -1.65
N GLN A 28 29.92 -28.88 -2.64
CA GLN A 28 30.13 -28.38 -4.00
C GLN A 28 29.22 -29.16 -4.95
N PRO A 29 27.96 -28.73 -5.13
CA PRO A 29 27.05 -29.41 -6.04
C PRO A 29 27.51 -29.22 -7.48
N ILE A 30 27.74 -30.34 -8.18
CA ILE A 30 28.03 -30.34 -9.62
C ILE A 30 26.70 -30.48 -10.36
N LEU A 31 26.26 -29.40 -11.00
CA LEU A 31 25.02 -29.36 -11.76
C LEU A 31 25.20 -30.09 -13.10
N THR A 32 24.84 -31.36 -13.13
CA THR A 32 24.82 -32.19 -14.35
C THR A 32 23.39 -32.41 -14.81
N ALA A 33 23.20 -32.82 -16.07
CA ALA A 33 21.87 -33.14 -16.60
C ALA A 33 21.14 -34.20 -15.73
N GLY A 34 21.86 -35.19 -15.21
CA GLY A 34 21.30 -36.23 -14.34
C GLY A 34 20.82 -35.74 -12.98
N THR A 35 21.43 -34.68 -12.43
CA THR A 35 21.00 -34.08 -11.15
C THR A 35 19.90 -33.05 -11.33
N VAL A 36 19.92 -32.30 -12.44
CA VAL A 36 18.99 -31.18 -12.67
C VAL A 36 17.64 -31.67 -13.22
N LEU A 37 17.62 -32.68 -14.09
CA LEU A 37 16.39 -33.15 -14.72
C LEU A 37 15.32 -33.64 -13.71
N PRO A 38 15.64 -34.46 -12.68
CA PRO A 38 14.67 -34.86 -11.67
C PRO A 38 14.14 -33.68 -10.86
N THR A 39 14.98 -32.69 -10.56
CA THR A 39 14.56 -31.50 -9.80
C THR A 39 13.51 -30.71 -10.56
N PHE A 40 13.63 -30.55 -11.88
CA PHE A 40 12.61 -29.89 -12.69
C PHE A 40 11.28 -30.63 -12.68
N PHE A 41 11.29 -31.97 -12.74
CA PHE A 41 10.05 -32.76 -12.63
C PHE A 41 9.37 -32.59 -11.28
N ILE A 42 10.13 -32.60 -10.18
CA ILE A 42 9.58 -32.38 -8.83
C ILE A 42 8.95 -30.99 -8.72
N VAL A 43 9.65 -29.96 -9.20
CA VAL A 43 9.12 -28.59 -9.20
C VAL A 43 7.86 -28.50 -10.05
N GLY A 44 7.85 -29.10 -11.25
CA GLY A 44 6.68 -29.13 -12.13
C GLY A 44 5.47 -29.83 -11.49
N ILE A 45 5.65 -31.05 -10.98
CA ILE A 45 4.58 -31.81 -10.31
C ILE A 45 4.04 -31.07 -9.08
N THR A 46 4.88 -30.27 -8.40
CA THR A 46 4.45 -29.46 -7.26
C THR A 46 3.69 -28.20 -7.71
N PHE A 47 4.21 -27.49 -8.71
CA PHE A 47 3.65 -26.20 -9.12
C PHE A 47 2.40 -26.30 -9.99
N ILE A 48 2.22 -27.39 -10.74
CA ILE A 48 1.01 -27.63 -11.55
C ILE A 48 -0.27 -27.65 -10.67
N PRO A 49 -0.39 -28.50 -9.63
CA PRO A 49 -1.60 -28.53 -8.81
C PRO A 49 -1.78 -27.23 -8.00
N ILE A 50 -0.70 -26.59 -7.55
CA ILE A 50 -0.77 -25.28 -6.91
C ILE A 50 -1.34 -24.24 -7.88
N GLY A 51 -0.85 -24.19 -9.12
CA GLY A 51 -1.34 -23.29 -10.16
C GLY A 51 -2.81 -23.53 -10.51
N ILE A 52 -3.23 -24.79 -10.65
CA ILE A 52 -4.64 -25.16 -10.88
C ILE A 52 -5.51 -24.69 -9.72
N GLY A 53 -5.08 -24.93 -8.47
CA GLY A 53 -5.81 -24.49 -7.28
C GLY A 53 -5.96 -22.98 -7.23
N LEU A 54 -4.86 -22.23 -7.43
CA LEU A 54 -4.89 -20.77 -7.47
C LEU A 54 -5.80 -20.23 -8.57
N LEU A 55 -5.76 -20.82 -9.77
CA LEU A 55 -6.61 -20.41 -10.89
C LEU A 55 -8.10 -20.64 -10.57
N TYR A 56 -8.44 -21.82 -10.06
CA TYR A 56 -9.81 -22.15 -9.67
C TYR A 56 -10.37 -21.16 -8.63
N PHE A 57 -9.59 -20.85 -7.58
CA PHE A 57 -10.02 -19.87 -6.58
C PHE A 57 -10.07 -18.45 -7.13
N SER A 58 -9.19 -18.09 -8.07
CA SER A 58 -9.18 -16.77 -8.70
C SER A 58 -10.41 -16.55 -9.60
N GLU A 59 -10.83 -17.56 -10.36
CA GLU A 59 -12.01 -17.48 -11.21
C GLU A 59 -13.33 -17.46 -10.41
N GLY A 60 -13.31 -17.98 -9.19
CA GLY A 60 -14.45 -17.92 -8.27
C GLY A 60 -14.76 -16.53 -7.72
N VAL A 61 -13.87 -15.54 -7.90
CA VAL A 61 -14.07 -14.18 -7.40
C VAL A 61 -14.87 -13.38 -8.43
N GLY A 62 -16.10 -12.99 -8.08
CA GLY A 62 -16.90 -12.07 -8.87
C GLY A 62 -16.44 -10.62 -8.70
N GLU A 63 -16.17 -9.92 -9.80
CA GLU A 63 -15.78 -8.51 -9.82
C GLU A 63 -16.63 -7.72 -10.81
N LYS A 64 -17.04 -6.50 -10.43
CA LYS A 64 -17.63 -5.51 -11.34
C LYS A 64 -16.93 -4.17 -11.19
N SER A 65 -16.30 -3.72 -12.27
CA SER A 65 -15.65 -2.41 -12.36
C SER A 65 -16.47 -1.45 -13.24
N ILE A 66 -16.58 -0.19 -12.81
CA ILE A 66 -17.35 0.85 -13.48
C ILE A 66 -16.51 2.12 -13.49
N ASP A 67 -16.20 2.62 -14.69
CA ASP A 67 -15.54 3.91 -14.85
C ASP A 67 -16.59 5.03 -14.87
N TYR A 68 -16.43 6.00 -13.97
CA TYR A 68 -17.32 7.16 -13.82
C TYR A 68 -16.63 8.49 -14.15
N THR A 69 -15.45 8.46 -14.79
CA THR A 69 -14.65 9.66 -15.11
C THR A 69 -15.41 10.69 -15.96
N GLU A 70 -16.18 10.22 -16.95
CA GLU A 70 -16.96 11.08 -17.86
C GLU A 70 -18.44 11.22 -17.44
N CYS A 71 -18.75 10.98 -16.17
CA CYS A 71 -20.13 10.99 -15.68
C CYS A 71 -20.78 12.39 -15.83
N LEU A 72 -22.01 12.39 -16.34
CA LEU A 72 -22.80 13.60 -16.54
C LEU A 72 -23.48 14.04 -15.24
N SER A 73 -23.57 15.36 -15.05
CA SER A 73 -24.27 15.93 -13.91
C SER A 73 -25.78 15.66 -14.00
N VAL A 74 -26.38 15.21 -12.90
CA VAL A 74 -27.84 15.07 -12.81
C VAL A 74 -28.55 16.42 -12.90
N GLU A 75 -27.93 17.48 -12.38
CA GLU A 75 -28.51 18.84 -12.38
C GLU A 75 -28.34 19.55 -13.73
N LYS A 76 -27.21 19.28 -14.40
CA LYS A 76 -26.85 19.88 -15.70
C LYS A 76 -26.53 18.76 -16.70
N PRO A 77 -27.54 18.15 -17.36
CA PRO A 77 -27.38 16.92 -18.13
C PRO A 77 -26.43 17.01 -19.33
N ASN A 78 -26.13 18.23 -19.81
CA ASN A 78 -25.21 18.45 -20.94
C ASN A 78 -23.75 18.66 -20.51
N LEU A 79 -23.45 18.65 -19.20
CA LEU A 79 -22.12 18.92 -18.67
C LEU A 79 -21.60 17.73 -17.86
N ARG A 80 -20.30 17.45 -17.99
CA ARG A 80 -19.61 16.46 -17.18
C ARG A 80 -19.40 17.02 -15.78
N CYS A 81 -19.37 16.15 -14.77
CA CYS A 81 -19.08 16.62 -13.41
C CYS A 81 -17.70 17.30 -13.29
N ALA A 82 -16.71 16.85 -14.07
CA ALA A 82 -15.40 17.50 -14.16
C ALA A 82 -15.50 19.00 -14.55
N ASP A 83 -16.33 19.31 -15.54
CA ASP A 83 -16.54 20.69 -16.02
C ASP A 83 -17.34 21.53 -15.01
N VAL A 84 -18.31 20.92 -14.34
CA VAL A 84 -19.12 21.57 -13.30
C VAL A 84 -18.26 21.99 -12.10
N VAL A 85 -17.37 21.12 -11.63
CA VAL A 85 -16.49 21.41 -10.50
C VAL A 85 -15.44 22.46 -10.88
N THR A 86 -14.94 22.44 -12.11
CA THR A 86 -13.91 23.39 -12.59
C THR A 86 -14.48 24.79 -12.84
N SER A 87 -15.74 24.90 -13.28
CA SER A 87 -16.33 26.17 -13.72
C SER A 87 -16.89 27.04 -12.58
N ASN A 88 -17.30 26.46 -11.45
CA ASN A 88 -18.23 27.11 -10.53
C ASN A 88 -17.63 27.48 -9.15
N ASN A 89 -16.33 27.81 -9.10
CA ASN A 89 -15.52 27.92 -7.88
C ASN A 89 -15.43 26.59 -7.12
N SER A 90 -14.32 26.38 -6.40
CA SER A 90 -13.84 25.12 -5.79
C SER A 90 -14.78 24.42 -4.78
N ASN A 91 -16.01 24.90 -4.58
CA ASN A 91 -17.00 24.34 -3.65
C ASN A 91 -18.24 23.76 -4.35
N ALA A 92 -18.24 23.67 -5.69
CA ALA A 92 -19.36 23.11 -6.42
C ALA A 92 -19.46 21.59 -6.19
N VAL A 93 -20.58 21.14 -5.61
CA VAL A 93 -20.90 19.72 -5.48
C VAL A 93 -21.57 19.26 -6.77
N CYS A 94 -21.03 18.20 -7.39
CA CYS A 94 -21.66 17.58 -8.56
C CYS A 94 -22.15 16.18 -8.21
N THR A 95 -23.43 15.92 -8.44
CA THR A 95 -24.01 14.58 -8.30
C THR A 95 -24.18 13.95 -9.67
N CYS A 96 -23.79 12.69 -9.78
CA CYS A 96 -23.73 11.91 -11.01
C CYS A 96 -24.29 10.50 -10.72
N ARG A 97 -24.85 9.82 -11.72
CA ARG A 97 -25.45 8.47 -11.55
C ARG A 97 -24.95 7.52 -12.62
N MET A 98 -24.44 6.37 -12.20
CA MET A 98 -23.95 5.31 -13.07
C MET A 98 -24.84 4.07 -12.93
N PRO A 99 -25.80 3.84 -13.83
CA PRO A 99 -26.59 2.62 -13.82
C PRO A 99 -25.72 1.44 -14.25
N PHE A 100 -25.81 0.33 -13.51
CA PHE A 100 -25.13 -0.92 -13.85
C PHE A 100 -25.98 -2.12 -13.49
N THR A 101 -25.67 -3.24 -14.13
CA THR A 101 -26.28 -4.55 -13.85
C THR A 101 -25.20 -5.52 -13.42
N LEU A 102 -25.59 -6.48 -12.56
CA LEU A 102 -24.77 -7.60 -12.15
C LEU A 102 -25.23 -8.83 -12.94
N GLU A 103 -24.35 -9.41 -13.74
CA GLU A 103 -24.64 -10.61 -14.54
C GLU A 103 -24.70 -11.86 -13.67
N THR A 104 -23.88 -11.91 -12.64
CA THR A 104 -23.79 -12.99 -11.67
C THR A 104 -24.01 -12.45 -10.25
N ALA A 105 -24.58 -13.29 -9.39
CA ALA A 105 -24.67 -12.97 -7.97
C ALA A 105 -23.27 -12.97 -7.34
N LEU A 106 -22.98 -11.94 -6.54
CA LEU A 106 -21.75 -11.88 -5.76
C LEU A 106 -21.97 -12.62 -4.44
N ASP A 107 -21.39 -13.81 -4.32
CA ASP A 107 -21.48 -14.62 -3.12
C ASP A 107 -20.42 -14.21 -2.08
N GLY A 108 -20.80 -14.22 -0.80
CA GLY A 108 -19.91 -13.93 0.31
C GLY A 108 -19.83 -12.45 0.69
N THR A 109 -18.67 -12.04 1.22
CA THR A 109 -18.46 -10.65 1.68
C THR A 109 -18.01 -9.79 0.51
N VAL A 110 -18.80 -8.77 0.19
CA VAL A 110 -18.51 -7.83 -0.89
C VAL A 110 -17.75 -6.63 -0.37
N TYR A 111 -16.68 -6.25 -1.07
CA TYR A 111 -15.91 -5.05 -0.80
C TYR A 111 -16.09 -4.04 -1.92
N MET A 112 -16.10 -2.76 -1.56
CA MET A 112 -16.17 -1.66 -2.53
C MET A 112 -14.82 -0.93 -2.55
N TYR A 113 -14.23 -0.83 -3.74
CA TYR A 113 -12.98 -0.12 -3.96
C TYR A 113 -13.20 1.02 -4.95
N TYR A 114 -12.44 2.10 -4.78
CA TYR A 114 -12.28 3.14 -5.79
C TYR A 114 -10.90 2.98 -6.43
N GLY A 115 -10.84 3.06 -7.75
CA GLY A 115 -9.61 2.96 -8.52
C GLY A 115 -9.23 4.32 -9.10
N LEU A 116 -7.95 4.68 -9.00
CA LEU A 116 -7.40 5.88 -9.64
C LEU A 116 -6.34 5.45 -10.65
N THR A 117 -6.46 5.93 -11.88
CA THR A 117 -5.43 5.76 -12.91
C THR A 117 -4.64 7.06 -13.07
N ASN A 118 -3.41 6.97 -13.59
CA ASN A 118 -2.52 8.13 -13.76
C ASN A 118 -2.25 8.94 -12.48
N PHE A 119 -2.37 8.33 -11.30
CA PHE A 119 -2.09 8.93 -9.99
C PHE A 119 -0.84 8.30 -9.36
N TYR A 120 0.30 8.98 -9.43
CA TYR A 120 1.62 8.44 -9.09
C TYR A 120 1.96 8.55 -7.59
N GLN A 121 1.26 7.77 -6.76
CA GLN A 121 1.50 7.75 -5.30
C GLN A 121 2.90 7.25 -4.90
N ASN A 122 3.56 6.49 -5.76
CA ASN A 122 4.91 5.94 -5.53
C ASN A 122 6.04 6.95 -5.77
N HIS A 123 5.74 8.18 -6.22
CA HIS A 123 6.76 9.19 -6.45
C HIS A 123 7.48 9.54 -5.15
N ARG A 124 8.82 9.47 -5.11
CA ARG A 124 9.63 9.61 -3.87
C ARG A 124 9.26 10.84 -3.04
N ARG A 125 9.09 12.01 -3.67
CA ARG A 125 8.71 13.25 -2.96
C ARG A 125 7.30 13.20 -2.40
N TYR A 126 6.37 12.52 -3.10
CA TYR A 126 5.00 12.36 -2.64
C TYR A 126 4.94 11.46 -1.41
N VAL A 127 5.59 10.29 -1.47
CA VAL A 127 5.66 9.34 -0.34
C VAL A 127 6.29 9.96 0.91
N LYS A 128 7.33 10.80 0.73
CA LYS A 128 8.00 11.48 1.84
C LYS A 128 7.16 12.60 2.45
N SER A 129 6.20 13.17 1.72
CA SER A 129 5.50 14.39 2.10
C SER A 129 4.38 14.13 3.12
N ARG A 130 4.81 13.91 4.37
CA ARG A 130 3.98 13.74 5.57
C ARG A 130 4.82 13.98 6.82
N ASP A 131 4.16 14.12 7.96
CA ASP A 131 4.78 14.18 9.29
C ASP A 131 4.25 13.04 10.16
N ASP A 132 5.09 12.03 10.40
CA ASP A 132 4.71 10.84 11.16
C ASP A 132 4.43 11.16 12.65
N PHE A 133 5.07 12.18 13.24
CA PHE A 133 4.79 12.59 14.63
C PHE A 133 3.42 13.26 14.73
N GLN A 134 3.08 14.10 13.76
CA GLN A 134 1.76 14.72 13.67
C GLN A 134 0.65 13.66 13.53
N LEU A 135 0.88 12.64 12.68
CA LEU A 135 -0.06 11.54 12.48
C LEU A 135 -0.24 10.67 13.74
N LEU A 136 0.77 10.63 14.61
CA LEU A 136 0.71 10.01 15.94
C LEU A 136 0.03 10.92 17.00
N GLY A 137 -0.49 12.08 16.62
CA GLY A 137 -1.14 13.03 17.52
C GLY A 137 -0.18 13.94 18.30
N GLN A 138 1.11 13.94 17.97
CA GLN A 138 2.09 14.83 18.59
C GLN A 138 2.19 16.12 17.77
N LEU A 139 1.44 17.14 18.21
CA LEU A 139 1.40 18.42 17.52
C LEU A 139 2.65 19.25 17.82
N SER A 140 3.22 19.85 16.77
CA SER A 140 4.35 20.77 16.82
C SER A 140 4.01 22.01 16.01
N ASP A 141 4.43 23.20 16.48
CA ASP A 141 4.30 24.45 15.73
C ASP A 141 5.14 24.45 14.44
N ASN A 142 6.16 23.58 14.40
CA ASN A 142 7.04 23.38 13.26
C ASN A 142 6.97 21.91 12.81
N PRO A 143 6.05 21.54 11.91
CA PRO A 143 5.97 20.20 11.33
C PRO A 143 7.23 19.84 10.53
N SER A 144 7.37 18.60 10.08
CA SER A 144 8.48 18.16 9.23
C SER A 144 8.67 19.03 7.97
N THR A 145 9.93 19.27 7.58
CA THR A 145 10.29 19.91 6.30
C THR A 145 9.87 19.08 5.09
N ASP A 146 9.64 17.77 5.28
CA ASP A 146 9.23 16.91 4.18
C ASP A 146 7.81 17.22 3.69
N CYS A 147 6.99 17.88 4.51
CA CYS A 147 5.67 18.34 4.14
C CYS A 147 5.65 19.50 3.14
N ASP A 148 6.79 20.14 2.82
CA ASP A 148 6.82 21.28 1.89
C ASP A 148 6.32 20.89 0.48
N PRO A 149 5.47 21.72 -0.17
CA PRO A 149 5.02 23.06 0.25
C PRO A 149 3.76 23.07 1.15
N PHE A 150 3.17 21.91 1.45
CA PHE A 150 1.91 21.77 2.20
C PHE A 150 2.14 21.71 3.72
N ARG A 151 3.09 22.50 4.22
CA ARG A 151 3.50 22.49 5.62
C ARG A 151 2.77 23.55 6.44
N THR A 152 2.65 24.75 5.90
CA THR A 152 2.09 25.92 6.61
C THR A 152 1.25 26.78 5.69
N VAL A 153 0.15 27.35 6.21
CA VAL A 153 -0.66 28.38 5.54
C VAL A 153 -0.82 29.57 6.48
N ASN A 154 -0.51 30.79 6.01
CA ASN A 154 -0.60 32.03 6.81
C ASN A 154 0.12 31.93 8.17
N ASN A 155 1.35 31.39 8.17
CA ASN A 155 2.16 31.13 9.38
C ASN A 155 1.52 30.18 10.41
N LYS A 156 0.52 29.38 10.00
CA LYS A 156 -0.06 28.32 10.83
C LYS A 156 0.28 26.94 10.24
N PRO A 157 0.68 25.96 11.06
CA PRO A 157 0.92 24.60 10.59
C PRO A 157 -0.40 23.96 10.10
N ILE A 158 -0.33 23.25 8.98
CA ILE A 158 -1.46 22.46 8.46
C ILE A 158 -1.53 21.14 9.23
N ALA A 159 -2.73 20.72 9.64
CA ALA A 159 -2.95 19.43 10.29
C ALA A 159 -4.08 18.65 9.59
N PRO A 160 -3.78 17.49 8.97
CA PRO A 160 -2.44 16.93 8.68
C PRO A 160 -1.69 17.65 7.55
N CYS A 161 -0.36 17.74 7.63
CA CYS A 161 0.49 18.33 6.60
C CYS A 161 0.91 17.33 5.51
N GLY A 162 1.32 17.86 4.35
CA GLY A 162 1.95 17.09 3.29
C GLY A 162 1.04 16.76 2.10
N ALA A 163 1.66 16.35 0.99
CA ALA A 163 0.99 16.13 -0.29
C ALA A 163 -0.01 14.96 -0.25
N ILE A 164 0.26 13.93 0.56
CA ILE A 164 -0.62 12.75 0.68
C ILE A 164 -1.98 13.16 1.24
N ALA A 165 -1.96 13.90 2.36
CA ALA A 165 -3.18 14.38 2.99
C ALA A 165 -3.91 15.42 2.13
N ASN A 166 -3.17 16.32 1.49
CA ASN A 166 -3.75 17.38 0.67
C ASN A 166 -4.46 16.86 -0.60
N SER A 167 -4.07 15.69 -1.09
CA SER A 167 -4.67 15.05 -2.28
C SER A 167 -5.55 13.85 -1.92
N LEU A 168 -6.15 13.87 -0.73
CA LEU A 168 -7.07 12.83 -0.30
C LEU A 168 -8.28 12.77 -1.24
N PHE A 169 -8.64 11.54 -1.63
CA PHE A 169 -9.83 11.30 -2.43
C PHE A 169 -11.10 11.71 -1.66
N SER A 170 -11.94 12.53 -2.30
CA SER A 170 -13.07 13.22 -1.64
C SER A 170 -14.45 12.81 -2.14
N ASP A 171 -14.56 11.92 -3.13
CA ASP A 171 -15.87 11.54 -3.66
C ASP A 171 -16.64 10.68 -2.66
N VAL A 172 -17.96 10.85 -2.66
CA VAL A 172 -18.88 10.10 -1.80
C VAL A 172 -19.67 9.14 -2.67
N LEU A 173 -19.34 7.86 -2.59
CA LEU A 173 -20.00 6.81 -3.36
C LEU A 173 -21.17 6.21 -2.56
N THR A 174 -22.30 6.02 -3.22
CA THR A 174 -23.51 5.41 -2.65
C THR A 174 -24.08 4.40 -3.64
N ILE A 175 -24.57 3.27 -3.13
CA ILE A 175 -25.17 2.21 -3.95
C ILE A 175 -26.65 2.11 -3.61
N THR A 176 -27.46 2.06 -4.65
CA THR A 176 -28.91 1.86 -4.53
C THR A 176 -29.34 0.72 -5.45
N ALA A 177 -30.27 -0.11 -4.99
CA ALA A 177 -30.77 -1.27 -5.72
C ALA A 177 -32.22 -1.06 -6.19
N ASN A 178 -32.50 -1.58 -7.39
CA ASN A 178 -33.82 -1.60 -8.05
C ASN A 178 -34.38 -0.21 -8.41
N ASP A 179 -35.50 -0.20 -9.14
CA ASP A 179 -36.23 1.02 -9.56
C ASP A 179 -36.74 1.88 -8.40
N GLN A 180 -36.78 1.31 -7.18
CA GLN A 180 -37.19 2.00 -5.96
C GLN A 180 -36.04 2.66 -5.19
N PHE A 181 -34.81 2.65 -5.73
CA PHE A 181 -33.61 3.24 -5.11
C PHE A 181 -33.39 2.76 -3.66
N LYS A 182 -33.58 1.46 -3.40
CA LYS A 182 -33.37 0.91 -2.06
C LYS A 182 -31.89 1.05 -1.69
N ASN A 183 -31.59 1.76 -0.62
CA ASN A 183 -30.21 1.98 -0.17
C ASN A 183 -29.53 0.65 0.18
N VAL A 184 -28.33 0.43 -0.38
CA VAL A 184 -27.45 -0.69 -0.01
C VAL A 184 -26.47 -0.15 1.04
N PRO A 185 -26.55 -0.60 2.30
CA PRO A 185 -25.70 -0.06 3.36
C PRO A 185 -24.23 -0.43 3.13
N LEU A 186 -23.36 0.58 3.17
CA LEU A 186 -21.92 0.42 3.10
C LEU A 186 -21.31 0.62 4.49
N LEU A 187 -20.57 -0.38 4.98
CA LEU A 187 -19.78 -0.24 6.20
C LEU A 187 -18.56 0.60 5.91
N ARG A 188 -18.35 1.65 6.71
CA ARG A 188 -17.17 2.54 6.63
C ARG A 188 -16.19 2.34 7.80
N THR A 189 -16.46 1.35 8.65
CA THR A 189 -15.65 0.99 9.81
C THR A 189 -14.87 -0.30 9.53
N ASP A 190 -13.73 -0.47 10.19
CA ASP A 190 -12.87 -1.66 10.10
C ASP A 190 -12.40 -2.00 8.66
N ILE A 191 -12.20 -0.95 7.87
CA ILE A 191 -11.61 -1.00 6.51
C ILE A 191 -10.10 -0.76 6.50
N ALA A 192 -9.52 -0.34 7.63
CA ALA A 192 -8.10 -0.08 7.79
C ALA A 192 -7.42 -1.21 8.55
N TRP A 193 -6.11 -1.36 8.35
CA TRP A 193 -5.31 -2.33 9.09
C TRP A 193 -5.36 -2.04 10.61
N PRO A 194 -5.45 -3.07 11.48
CA PRO A 194 -5.45 -2.87 12.93
C PRO A 194 -4.23 -2.09 13.43
N SER A 195 -3.05 -2.34 12.84
CA SER A 195 -1.82 -1.62 13.15
C SER A 195 -1.92 -0.12 12.85
N ASP A 196 -2.63 0.25 11.78
CA ASP A 196 -2.82 1.66 11.43
C ASP A 196 -3.73 2.35 12.46
N LYS A 197 -4.83 1.69 12.83
CA LYS A 197 -5.83 2.21 13.79
C LYS A 197 -5.29 2.34 15.21
N ASP A 198 -4.53 1.35 15.68
CA ASP A 198 -4.17 1.24 17.11
C ASP A 198 -2.78 1.80 17.43
N VAL A 199 -1.86 1.80 16.46
CA VAL A 199 -0.45 2.16 16.68
C VAL A 199 -0.04 3.40 15.90
N LYS A 200 -0.30 3.43 14.59
CA LYS A 200 0.32 4.41 13.68
C LYS A 200 -0.39 5.76 13.64
N PHE A 201 -1.71 5.79 13.77
CA PHE A 201 -2.51 7.00 13.70
C PHE A 201 -3.25 7.23 15.01
N ARG A 202 -3.15 8.43 15.58
CA ARG A 202 -3.84 8.81 16.81
C ARG A 202 -4.25 10.28 16.79
N ASN A 203 -5.38 10.56 17.42
CA ASN A 203 -5.77 11.94 17.70
C ASN A 203 -4.86 12.53 18.78
N PRO A 204 -4.59 13.85 18.74
CA PRO A 204 -3.86 14.53 19.80
C PRO A 204 -4.60 14.40 21.14
N PRO A 205 -3.86 14.46 22.27
CA PRO A 205 -4.48 14.48 23.58
C PRO A 205 -5.42 15.68 23.70
N ILE A 206 -6.52 15.49 24.44
CA ILE A 206 -7.47 16.56 24.71
C ILE A 206 -6.72 17.66 25.48
N PRO A 207 -6.79 18.94 25.07
CA PRO A 207 -6.18 20.03 25.82
C PRO A 207 -6.76 20.05 27.24
N THR A 208 -5.87 19.92 28.23
CA THR A 208 -6.19 20.13 29.66
C THR A 208 -6.29 21.61 29.98
#